data_AF-A0A964KDV4-F1
#
_entry.id   AF-A0A964KDV4-F1
#
_cell.length_a   1.000
_cell.length_b   1.000
_cell.length_c   1.000
_cell.angle_alpha   90.00
_cell.angle_beta   90.00
_cell.angle_gamma   90.00
#
_symmetry.space_group_name_H-M   'P 1'
#
loop_
_entity.id
_entity.type
_entity.pdbx_description
1 polymer ?
#
loop_
_entity_poly.entity_id
_entity_poly.type
_entity_poly.pdbx_seq_one_letter_code
_entity_poly.pdbx_strand_id
1 'polypeptide(L)'
;HLESVPEPAVVQRMADRIKAMGWHLVVHLDAEDIVELSTLLLGLPIPFVIDHMARVKAGEGLEQPAFTQLLDLMKEEKAWVKITGPERISTQGPPFTDAIPFAQALVKAAPGRVLWGTDFPHPNVRNMPNDGHLVNLLGMIVPDPATLKSIVVDNPTKLYWAN
;
A
#
# COMPACT_ATOMS: atom_id res chain seq x y z
N HIS A 1 -11.27 5.81 12.69
CA HIS A 1 -12.11 4.91 11.89
C HIS A 1 -12.18 5.51 10.50
N LEU A 2 -11.90 4.71 9.46
CA LEU A 2 -12.18 5.16 8.10
C LEU A 2 -13.71 5.16 7.90
N GLU A 3 -14.20 5.90 6.92
CA GLU A 3 -15.63 5.87 6.58
C GLU A 3 -16.02 4.46 6.10
N SER A 4 -17.32 4.17 6.12
CA SER A 4 -17.85 2.89 5.64
C SER A 4 -17.39 2.59 4.21
N VAL A 5 -17.16 1.31 3.90
CA VAL A 5 -16.85 0.84 2.55
C VAL A 5 -17.84 1.44 1.53
N PRO A 6 -17.37 2.16 0.49
CA PRO A 6 -18.25 2.73 -0.52
C PRO A 6 -19.01 1.64 -1.28
N GLU A 7 -20.24 1.94 -1.70
CA GLU A 7 -21.00 1.00 -2.54
C GLU A 7 -20.20 0.63 -3.81
N PRO A 8 -20.15 -0.67 -4.20
CA PRO A 8 -19.42 -1.12 -5.38
C PRO A 8 -19.74 -0.33 -6.66
N ALA A 9 -21.00 0.06 -6.83
CA ALA A 9 -21.45 0.85 -7.97
C ALA A 9 -20.84 2.26 -8.00
N VAL A 10 -20.55 2.87 -6.85
CA VAL A 10 -19.87 4.17 -6.77
C VAL A 10 -18.42 4.03 -7.26
N VAL A 11 -17.71 3.01 -6.77
CA VAL A 11 -16.32 2.75 -7.16
C VAL A 11 -16.22 2.46 -8.65
N GLN A 12 -17.11 1.62 -9.19
CA GLN A 12 -17.14 1.31 -10.63
C GLN A 12 -17.40 2.55 -11.48
N ARG A 13 -18.38 3.38 -11.11
CA ARG A 13 -18.67 4.64 -11.81
C ARG A 13 -17.47 5.60 -11.80
N MET A 14 -16.72 5.67 -10.70
CA MET A 14 -15.49 6.48 -10.65
C MET A 14 -14.43 5.91 -11.57
N ALA A 15 -14.22 4.59 -11.54
CA ALA A 15 -13.24 3.92 -12.39
C ALA A 15 -13.54 4.15 -13.89
N ASP A 16 -14.80 4.02 -14.30
CA ASP A 16 -15.22 4.24 -15.68
C ASP A 16 -14.96 5.69 -16.15
N ARG A 17 -15.15 6.68 -15.26
CA ARG A 17 -14.92 8.10 -15.56
C ARG A 17 -13.44 8.42 -15.76
N ILE A 18 -12.57 7.85 -14.93
CA ILE A 18 -11.14 8.18 -14.95
C ILE A 18 -10.33 7.28 -15.89
N LYS A 19 -10.92 6.19 -16.39
CA LYS A 19 -10.28 5.24 -17.32
C LYS A 19 -9.69 5.91 -18.55
N ALA A 20 -10.45 6.79 -19.21
CA ALA A 20 -10.00 7.48 -20.42
C ALA A 20 -8.86 8.48 -20.15
N MET A 21 -8.62 8.85 -18.89
CA MET A 21 -7.55 9.76 -18.48
C MET A 21 -6.24 9.02 -18.19
N GLY A 22 -6.23 7.68 -18.22
CA GLY A 22 -5.08 6.87 -17.82
C GLY A 22 -4.79 6.92 -16.31
N TRP A 23 -5.74 7.39 -15.50
CA TRP A 23 -5.59 7.50 -14.05
C TRP A 23 -5.80 6.15 -13.34
N HIS A 24 -5.48 6.13 -12.04
CA HIS A 24 -5.68 5.00 -11.15
C HIS A 24 -6.50 5.42 -9.92
N LEU A 25 -7.03 4.43 -9.21
CA LEU A 25 -7.63 4.64 -7.90
C LEU A 25 -6.60 4.44 -6.79
N VAL A 26 -6.69 5.25 -5.74
CA VAL A 26 -5.99 5.00 -4.48
C VAL A 26 -7.04 4.53 -3.47
N VAL A 27 -6.77 3.40 -2.83
CA VAL A 27 -7.71 2.70 -1.96
C VAL A 27 -7.13 2.70 -0.55
N HIS A 28 -7.77 3.47 0.33
CA HIS A 28 -7.51 3.51 1.76
C HIS A 28 -8.63 2.79 2.48
N LEU A 29 -8.32 1.67 3.13
CA LEU A 29 -9.28 0.79 3.80
C LEU A 29 -8.76 0.36 5.19
N ASP A 30 -9.67 -0.12 6.03
CA ASP A 30 -9.29 -0.88 7.24
C ASP A 30 -9.02 -2.34 6.81
N ALA A 31 -8.05 -3.01 7.44
CA ALA A 31 -7.53 -4.29 6.98
C ALA A 31 -8.61 -5.37 6.78
N GLU A 32 -9.65 -5.35 7.60
CA GLU A 32 -10.75 -6.31 7.58
C GLU A 32 -11.58 -6.20 6.28
N ASP A 33 -11.63 -5.01 5.67
CA ASP A 33 -12.44 -4.74 4.48
C ASP A 33 -11.78 -5.25 3.18
N ILE A 34 -10.47 -5.54 3.18
CA ILE A 34 -9.76 -5.93 1.95
C ILE A 34 -10.28 -7.23 1.36
N VAL A 35 -10.79 -8.14 2.20
CA VAL A 35 -11.35 -9.42 1.77
C VAL A 35 -12.62 -9.20 0.97
N GLU A 36 -13.54 -8.37 1.47
CA GLU A 36 -14.78 -8.04 0.77
C GLU A 36 -14.52 -7.22 -0.50
N LEU A 37 -13.60 -6.24 -0.41
CA LEU A 37 -13.25 -5.36 -1.52
C LEU A 37 -12.46 -6.07 -2.62
N SER A 38 -11.78 -7.18 -2.34
CA SER A 38 -10.93 -7.88 -3.31
C SER A 38 -11.66 -8.16 -4.63
N THR A 39 -12.89 -8.68 -4.59
CA THR A 39 -13.67 -9.00 -5.78
C THR A 39 -13.98 -7.76 -6.61
N LEU A 40 -14.31 -6.64 -5.95
CA LEU A 40 -14.55 -5.35 -6.62
C LEU A 40 -13.26 -4.83 -7.27
N LEU A 41 -12.14 -4.83 -6.54
CA LEU A 41 -10.84 -4.36 -7.02
C LEU A 41 -10.34 -5.18 -8.22
N LEU A 42 -10.52 -6.50 -8.17
CA LEU A 42 -10.23 -7.42 -9.27
C LEU A 42 -11.14 -7.18 -10.48
N GLY A 43 -12.31 -6.57 -10.32
CA GLY A 43 -13.20 -6.18 -11.42
C GLY A 43 -12.81 -4.87 -12.11
N LEU A 44 -11.97 -4.02 -11.48
CA LEU A 44 -11.72 -2.67 -11.99
C LEU A 44 -11.00 -2.67 -13.35
N PRO A 45 -11.41 -1.82 -14.31
CA PRO A 45 -10.79 -1.73 -15.63
C PRO A 45 -9.53 -0.87 -15.67
N ILE A 46 -9.03 -0.44 -14.51
CA ILE A 46 -7.91 0.51 -14.33
C ILE A 46 -6.99 0.02 -13.20
N PRO A 47 -5.75 0.54 -13.12
CA PRO A 47 -4.88 0.28 -11.98
C PRO A 47 -5.46 0.81 -10.66
N PHE A 48 -5.08 0.18 -9.56
CA PHE A 48 -5.40 0.65 -8.22
C PHE A 48 -4.19 0.49 -7.29
N VAL A 49 -4.09 1.38 -6.31
CA VAL A 49 -3.04 1.42 -5.30
C VAL A 49 -3.64 1.17 -3.93
N ILE A 50 -3.18 0.15 -3.21
CA ILE A 50 -3.53 -0.07 -1.81
C ILE A 50 -2.62 0.77 -0.92
N ASP A 51 -3.21 1.58 -0.06
CA ASP A 51 -2.47 2.44 0.86
C ASP A 51 -2.00 1.71 2.12
N HIS A 52 -0.83 2.13 2.61
CA HIS A 52 -0.26 1.77 3.92
C HIS A 52 -0.29 0.28 4.27
N MET A 53 0.11 -0.57 3.32
CA MET A 53 0.12 -2.03 3.49
C MET A 53 -1.26 -2.58 3.96
N ALA A 54 -2.35 -1.99 3.44
CA ALA A 54 -3.74 -2.31 3.81
C ALA A 54 -4.08 -2.09 5.30
N ARG A 55 -3.27 -1.32 6.03
CA ARG A 55 -3.43 -1.08 7.47
C ARG A 55 -3.51 -2.36 8.33
N VAL A 56 -2.87 -3.45 7.88
CA VAL A 56 -2.78 -4.71 8.63
C VAL A 56 -2.20 -4.47 10.02
N LYS A 57 -2.43 -5.39 10.97
CA LYS A 57 -1.89 -5.26 12.32
C LYS A 57 -0.62 -6.10 12.43
N ALA A 58 0.54 -5.49 12.61
CA ALA A 58 1.81 -6.21 12.62
C ALA A 58 1.86 -7.33 13.68
N GLY A 59 1.21 -7.11 14.84
CA GLY A 59 1.11 -8.10 15.92
C GLY A 59 0.27 -9.35 15.59
N GLU A 60 -0.50 -9.35 14.50
CA GLU A 60 -1.28 -10.51 14.03
C GLU A 60 -0.48 -11.40 13.04
N GLY A 61 0.75 -11.00 12.70
CA GLY A 61 1.66 -11.79 11.86
C GLY A 61 1.37 -11.74 10.37
N LEU A 62 2.25 -12.34 9.56
CA LEU A 62 2.16 -12.32 8.09
C LEU A 62 1.03 -13.22 7.56
N GLU A 63 0.61 -14.23 8.33
CA GLU A 63 -0.44 -15.17 7.92
C GLU A 63 -1.85 -14.65 8.23
N GLN A 64 -1.99 -13.38 8.67
CA GLN A 64 -3.30 -12.80 8.92
C GLN A 64 -4.11 -12.73 7.60
N PRO A 65 -5.42 -13.02 7.62
CA PRO A 65 -6.23 -13.11 6.39
C PRO A 65 -6.12 -11.88 5.49
N ALA A 66 -6.12 -10.68 6.08
CA ALA A 66 -6.02 -9.43 5.35
C ALA A 66 -4.68 -9.28 4.59
N PHE A 67 -3.57 -9.71 5.20
CA PHE A 67 -2.25 -9.59 4.56
C PHE A 67 -2.06 -10.65 3.49
N THR A 68 -2.53 -11.88 3.72
CA THR A 68 -2.55 -12.93 2.68
C THR A 68 -3.38 -12.48 1.48
N GLN A 69 -4.55 -11.88 1.71
CA GLN A 69 -5.37 -11.32 0.64
C GLN A 69 -4.69 -10.16 -0.10
N LEU A 70 -3.95 -9.30 0.61
CA LEU A 70 -3.13 -8.25 -0.03
C LEU A 70 -2.07 -8.87 -0.93
N LEU A 71 -1.32 -9.88 -0.46
CA LEU A 71 -0.32 -10.58 -1.26
C LEU A 71 -0.93 -11.25 -2.49
N ASP A 72 -2.14 -11.80 -2.38
CA ASP A 72 -2.88 -12.37 -3.51
C ASP A 72 -3.26 -11.30 -4.54
N LEU A 73 -3.75 -10.12 -4.10
CA LEU A 73 -4.00 -8.99 -5.00
C LEU A 73 -2.74 -8.56 -5.73
N MET A 74 -1.57 -8.57 -5.08
CA MET A 74 -0.30 -8.15 -5.69
C MET A 74 0.17 -9.04 -6.86
N LYS A 75 -0.40 -10.23 -7.02
CA LYS A 75 -0.17 -11.09 -8.20
C LYS A 75 -0.75 -10.48 -9.47
N GLU A 76 -1.75 -9.61 -9.35
CA GLU A 76 -2.38 -8.92 -10.47
C GLU A 76 -1.53 -7.76 -10.98
N GLU A 77 -1.45 -7.62 -12.31
CA GLU A 77 -0.64 -6.57 -12.94
C GLU A 77 -1.13 -5.15 -12.66
N LYS A 78 -2.43 -5.01 -12.39
CA LYS A 78 -3.07 -3.72 -12.10
C LYS A 78 -3.01 -3.31 -10.63
N ALA A 79 -2.57 -4.20 -9.74
CA ALA A 79 -2.49 -3.94 -8.31
C ALA A 79 -1.13 -3.35 -7.93
N TRP A 80 -1.18 -2.21 -7.25
CA TRP A 80 -0.04 -1.50 -6.69
C TRP A 80 -0.20 -1.35 -5.18
N VAL A 81 0.90 -1.13 -4.47
CA VAL A 81 0.86 -0.94 -3.01
C VAL A 81 1.86 0.11 -2.56
N LYS A 82 1.49 0.89 -1.54
CA LYS A 82 2.41 1.75 -0.81
C LYS A 82 2.91 1.02 0.44
N ILE A 83 4.23 0.84 0.55
CA ILE A 83 4.91 0.36 1.76
C ILE A 83 5.18 1.52 2.73
N THR A 84 4.14 2.31 3.01
CA THR A 84 4.17 3.53 3.83
C THR A 84 3.33 3.34 5.09
N GLY A 85 3.31 4.33 5.98
CA GLY A 85 2.52 4.28 7.22
C GLY A 85 2.89 3.15 8.18
N PRO A 86 4.18 2.81 8.41
CA PRO A 86 4.55 1.78 9.40
C PRO A 86 4.02 2.12 10.81
N GLU A 87 3.87 3.40 11.15
CA GLU A 87 3.25 3.89 12.37
C GLU A 87 1.75 3.56 12.50
N ARG A 88 1.10 3.18 11.39
CA ARG A 88 -0.31 2.79 11.34
C ARG A 88 -0.50 1.28 11.53
N ILE A 89 0.50 0.48 11.19
CA ILE A 89 0.45 -1.00 11.28
C ILE A 89 1.22 -1.56 12.48
N SER A 90 2.22 -0.80 12.96
CA SER A 90 3.08 -1.21 14.06
C SER A 90 2.30 -1.34 15.37
N THR A 91 2.60 -2.41 16.09
CA THR A 91 2.14 -2.66 17.46
C THR A 91 3.21 -2.34 18.50
N GLN A 92 4.48 -2.21 18.07
CA GLN A 92 5.62 -1.91 18.94
C GLN A 92 5.89 -0.41 19.09
N GLY A 93 5.38 0.43 18.17
CA GLY A 93 5.71 1.87 18.14
C GLY A 93 7.08 2.13 17.52
N PRO A 94 7.61 3.37 17.59
CA PRO A 94 8.89 3.72 16.98
C PRO A 94 10.03 2.81 17.48
N PRO A 95 10.95 2.35 16.61
CA PRO A 95 11.14 2.73 15.21
C PRO A 95 10.29 1.94 14.19
N PHE A 96 9.23 1.26 14.62
CA PHE A 96 8.26 0.53 13.79
C PHE A 96 8.87 -0.66 13.02
N THR A 97 9.89 -1.30 13.60
CA THR A 97 10.62 -2.40 12.95
C THR A 97 9.77 -3.65 12.72
N ASP A 98 8.65 -3.80 13.43
CA ASP A 98 7.67 -4.86 13.20
C ASP A 98 6.90 -4.72 11.88
N ALA A 99 6.95 -3.55 11.23
CA ALA A 99 6.43 -3.34 9.88
C ALA A 99 7.36 -3.88 8.77
N ILE A 100 8.65 -4.08 9.06
CA ILE A 100 9.66 -4.45 8.05
C ILE A 100 9.31 -5.75 7.31
N PRO A 101 8.94 -6.85 7.99
CA PRO A 101 8.65 -8.12 7.29
C PRO A 101 7.48 -8.00 6.31
N PHE A 102 6.48 -7.17 6.62
CA PHE A 102 5.32 -6.93 5.76
C PHE A 102 5.74 -6.17 4.49
N ALA A 103 6.50 -5.09 4.65
CA ALA A 103 7.03 -4.33 3.52
C ALA A 103 7.94 -5.19 2.63
N GLN A 104 8.82 -6.02 3.22
CA GLN A 104 9.70 -6.93 2.49
C GLN A 104 8.92 -7.99 1.70
N ALA A 105 7.85 -8.56 2.29
CA ALA A 105 6.99 -9.51 1.60
C ALA A 105 6.30 -8.89 0.38
N LEU A 106 5.83 -7.63 0.48
CA LEU A 106 5.23 -6.89 -0.64
C LEU A 106 6.25 -6.55 -1.74
N VAL A 107 7.46 -6.12 -1.36
CA VAL A 107 8.57 -5.89 -2.28
C VAL A 107 8.90 -7.16 -3.05
N LYS A 108 8.94 -8.32 -2.36
CA LYS A 108 9.17 -9.61 -3.00
C LYS A 108 8.02 -10.01 -3.94
N ALA A 109 6.77 -9.75 -3.55
CA ALA A 109 5.59 -10.16 -4.31
C ALA A 109 5.44 -9.39 -5.64
N ALA A 110 5.72 -8.08 -5.63
CA ALA A 110 5.53 -7.23 -6.81
C ALA A 110 6.55 -6.08 -6.89
N PRO A 111 7.84 -6.37 -7.09
CA PRO A 111 8.92 -5.37 -6.97
C PRO A 111 8.74 -4.16 -7.91
N GLY A 112 8.13 -4.36 -9.08
CA GLY A 112 7.84 -3.28 -10.05
C GLY A 112 6.53 -2.51 -9.81
N ARG A 113 5.82 -2.77 -8.71
CA ARG A 113 4.52 -2.14 -8.37
C ARG A 113 4.42 -1.71 -6.90
N VAL A 114 5.56 -1.49 -6.27
CA VAL A 114 5.69 -1.01 -4.88
C VAL A 114 6.13 0.45 -4.88
N LEU A 115 5.45 1.26 -4.07
CA LEU A 115 5.71 2.69 -3.91
C LEU A 115 6.09 3.00 -2.46
N TRP A 116 6.81 4.10 -2.27
CA TRP A 116 7.12 4.64 -0.95
C TRP A 116 6.90 6.16 -0.89
N GLY A 117 6.66 6.65 0.31
CA GLY A 117 6.46 8.05 0.67
C GLY A 117 6.34 8.17 2.19
N THR A 118 6.42 9.39 2.73
CA THR A 118 6.42 9.58 4.19
C THR A 118 5.05 9.39 4.82
N ASP A 119 3.96 9.69 4.11
CA ASP A 119 2.61 9.90 4.68
C ASP A 119 2.47 11.18 5.53
N PHE A 120 3.36 12.17 5.29
CA PHE A 120 3.24 13.50 5.90
C PHE A 120 1.87 14.14 5.57
N PRO A 121 1.18 14.80 6.54
CA PRO A 121 1.61 15.17 7.89
C PRO A 121 1.23 14.14 8.98
N HIS A 122 1.07 12.86 8.64
CA HIS A 122 0.70 11.76 9.54
C HIS A 122 -0.58 12.04 10.36
N PRO A 123 -1.71 12.34 9.72
CA PRO A 123 -2.95 12.59 10.44
C PRO A 123 -3.42 11.32 11.18
N ASN A 124 -4.00 11.53 12.36
CA ASN A 124 -4.66 10.49 13.15
C ASN A 124 -3.77 9.30 13.51
N VAL A 125 -2.48 9.55 13.80
CA VAL A 125 -1.54 8.52 14.28
C VAL A 125 -1.40 8.58 15.81
N ARG A 126 -1.17 7.43 16.44
CA ARG A 126 -0.93 7.36 17.89
C ARG A 126 0.47 7.81 18.27
N ASN A 127 1.46 7.47 17.43
CA ASN A 127 2.86 7.82 17.60
C ASN A 127 3.29 8.64 16.39
N MET A 128 3.60 9.92 16.59
CA MET A 128 4.11 10.78 15.51
C MET A 128 5.49 10.27 15.09
N PRO A 129 5.70 9.84 13.84
CA PRO A 129 7.00 9.39 13.39
C PRO A 129 7.94 10.57 13.16
N ASN A 130 9.24 10.28 13.14
CA ASN A 130 10.24 11.17 12.57
C ASN A 130 10.47 10.74 11.11
N ASP A 131 10.29 11.63 10.14
CA ASP A 131 10.44 11.30 8.72
C ASP A 131 11.83 10.75 8.37
N GLY A 132 12.89 11.27 8.99
CA GLY A 132 14.24 10.74 8.81
C GLY A 132 14.39 9.30 9.30
N HIS A 133 13.68 8.93 10.38
CA HIS A 133 13.64 7.53 10.83
C HIS A 133 12.85 6.64 9.84
N LEU A 134 11.82 7.16 9.18
CA LEU A 134 11.11 6.41 8.13
C LEU A 134 11.99 6.18 6.91
N VAL A 135 12.82 7.15 6.53
CA VAL A 135 13.84 6.98 5.48
C VAL A 135 14.88 5.92 5.88
N ASN A 136 15.36 5.95 7.13
CA ASN A 136 16.27 4.91 7.63
C ASN A 136 15.61 3.52 7.63
N LEU A 137 14.34 3.44 8.01
CA LEU A 137 13.56 2.20 8.00
C LEU A 137 13.42 1.65 6.57
N LEU A 138 13.22 2.51 5.57
CA LEU A 138 13.21 2.09 4.16
C LEU A 138 14.54 1.43 3.77
N GLY A 139 15.67 1.96 4.21
CA GLY A 139 16.99 1.35 3.98
C GLY A 139 17.14 -0.05 4.62
N MET A 140 16.42 -0.32 5.72
CA MET A 140 16.35 -1.65 6.32
C MET A 140 15.41 -2.60 5.56
N ILE A 141 14.32 -2.08 5.02
CA ILE A 141 13.35 -2.84 4.21
C ILE A 141 14.01 -3.28 2.89
N VAL A 142 14.68 -2.36 2.20
CA VAL A 142 15.28 -2.59 0.88
C VAL A 142 16.77 -2.19 0.86
N PRO A 143 17.67 -3.06 1.37
CA PRO A 143 19.10 -2.77 1.38
C PRO A 143 19.76 -2.81 0.00
N ASP A 144 19.11 -3.45 -0.98
CA ASP A 144 19.59 -3.49 -2.36
C ASP A 144 19.37 -2.13 -3.07
N PRO A 145 20.43 -1.45 -3.55
CA PRO A 145 20.30 -0.12 -4.15
C PRO A 145 19.45 -0.10 -5.42
N ALA A 146 19.45 -1.17 -6.22
CA ALA A 146 18.64 -1.24 -7.44
C ALA A 146 17.14 -1.33 -7.11
N THR A 147 16.78 -2.16 -6.14
CA THR A 147 15.40 -2.29 -5.64
C THR A 147 14.95 -0.99 -4.97
N LEU A 148 15.80 -0.35 -4.17
CA LEU A 148 15.51 0.96 -3.58
C LEU A 148 15.23 2.01 -4.66
N LYS A 149 16.10 2.11 -5.67
CA LYS A 149 15.89 2.99 -6.83
C LYS A 149 14.57 2.68 -7.55
N SER A 150 14.24 1.39 -7.72
CA SER A 150 12.97 1.01 -8.32
C SER A 150 11.79 1.59 -7.54
N ILE A 151 11.79 1.46 -6.22
CA ILE A 151 10.67 1.90 -5.37
C ILE A 151 10.52 3.42 -5.30
N VAL A 152 11.64 4.16 -5.24
CA VAL A 152 11.62 5.63 -5.03
C VAL A 152 11.73 6.43 -6.33
N VAL A 153 12.06 5.81 -7.45
CA VAL A 153 12.20 6.48 -8.76
C VAL A 153 11.41 5.76 -9.85
N ASP A 154 11.76 4.52 -10.19
CA ASP A 154 11.28 3.92 -11.45
C ASP A 154 9.79 3.54 -11.39
N ASN A 155 9.34 2.95 -10.29
CA ASN A 155 7.95 2.57 -10.04
C ASN A 155 7.01 3.79 -9.99
N PRO A 156 7.28 4.85 -9.19
CA PRO A 156 6.44 6.04 -9.22
C PRO A 156 6.50 6.75 -10.58
N THR A 157 7.66 6.82 -11.25
CA THR A 157 7.77 7.33 -12.63
C THR A 157 6.82 6.58 -13.57
N LYS A 158 6.81 5.25 -13.50
CA LYS A 158 5.93 4.41 -14.31
C LYS A 158 4.45 4.62 -13.99
N LEU A 159 4.06 4.81 -12.74
CA LEU A 159 2.63 4.93 -12.40
C LEU A 159 2.06 6.33 -12.67
N TYR A 160 2.81 7.38 -12.34
CA TYR A 160 2.31 8.75 -12.35
C TYR A 160 2.75 9.57 -13.57
N TRP A 161 3.82 9.15 -14.26
CA TRP A 161 4.39 9.89 -15.39
C TRP A 161 4.53 9.04 -16.67
N ALA A 162 4.15 7.76 -16.67
CA ALA A 162 4.01 7.02 -17.92
C ALA A 162 2.69 7.39 -18.59
N ASN A 163 2.66 8.60 -19.16
CA ASN A 163 1.85 9.11 -20.27
C ASN A 163 1.97 10.64 -20.30
#